data_AF-A0A6A2XIC1-F1
#
_entry.id   AF-A0A6A2XIC1-F1
#
_cell.length_a   1.000
_cell.length_b   1.000
_cell.length_c   1.000
_cell.angle_alpha   90.00
_cell.angle_beta   90.00
_cell.angle_gamma   90.00
#
_symmetry.space_group_name_H-M   'P 1'
#
loop_
_entity.id
_entity.type
_entity.pdbx_description
1 polymer ?
#
loop_
_entity_poly.entity_id
_entity_poly.type
_entity_poly.pdbx_seq_one_letter_code
_entity_poly.pdbx_strand_id
1 'polypeptide(L)'
;MGFKIFVLTGRSEHQRQDTSKNLELAGYTGWEGLILRGASDKGIPATVYKSERRSVLVNGGYRIQGSTGDQWSDLLGFAMAKRSFKLPNPMYYIP
;
A
#
# COMPACT_ATOMS: atom_id res chain seq x y z
N MET A 1 -4.17 -22.04 -1.41
CA MET A 1 -5.31 -21.31 -2.00
C MET A 1 -5.58 -20.12 -1.10
N GLY A 2 -5.42 -18.89 -1.60
CA GLY A 2 -5.51 -17.69 -0.78
C GLY A 2 -5.21 -16.43 -1.58
N PHE A 3 -5.40 -15.27 -0.97
CA PHE A 3 -5.05 -13.99 -1.60
C PHE A 3 -3.54 -13.79 -1.62
N LYS A 4 -3.04 -13.15 -2.68
CA LYS A 4 -1.69 -12.57 -2.71
C LYS A 4 -1.72 -11.24 -1.97
N ILE A 5 -0.91 -11.11 -0.92
CA ILE A 5 -0.88 -9.91 -0.09
C ILE A 5 0.22 -8.98 -0.59
N PHE A 6 -0.12 -7.73 -0.87
CA PHE A 6 0.85 -6.68 -1.17
C PHE A 6 0.80 -5.61 -0.07
N VAL A 7 1.96 -5.23 0.46
CA VAL A 7 2.11 -4.12 1.39
C VAL A 7 2.50 -2.88 0.59
N LEU A 8 1.59 -1.91 0.50
CA LEU A 8 1.79 -0.65 -0.20
C LEU A 8 1.83 0.51 0.80
N THR A 9 3.00 1.14 0.96
CA THR A 9 3.23 2.14 2.01
C THR A 9 3.75 3.46 1.48
N GLY A 10 3.53 4.53 2.24
CA GLY A 10 4.12 5.85 1.96
C GLY A 10 5.57 6.00 2.43
N ARG A 11 6.14 4.98 3.10
CA ARG A 11 7.56 4.96 3.48
C ARG A 11 8.45 5.00 2.25
N SER A 12 9.66 5.53 2.41
CA SER A 12 10.65 5.63 1.33
C SER A 12 11.52 4.37 1.24
N GLU A 13 12.03 4.06 0.05
CA GLU A 13 12.87 2.86 -0.21
C GLU A 13 14.08 2.72 0.73
N HIS A 14 14.67 3.82 1.20
CA HIS A 14 15.78 3.76 2.17
C HIS A 14 15.39 3.09 3.50
N GLN A 15 14.09 3.01 3.82
CA GLN A 15 13.55 2.38 5.02
C GLN A 15 13.12 0.92 4.78
N ARG A 16 13.40 0.34 3.61
CA ARG A 16 12.92 -1.00 3.24
C ARG A 16 13.35 -2.06 4.23
N GLN A 17 14.64 -2.10 4.59
CA GLN A 17 15.19 -3.11 5.48
C GLN A 17 14.57 -3.05 6.88
N ASP A 18 14.43 -1.84 7.45
CA ASP A 18 13.79 -1.65 8.75
C ASP A 18 12.30 -1.98 8.69
N THR A 19 11.64 -1.67 7.57
CA THR A 19 10.22 -1.96 7.38
C THR A 19 9.97 -3.46 7.29
N SER A 20 10.73 -4.20 6.49
CA SER A 20 10.58 -5.65 6.38
C SER A 20 10.88 -6.34 7.71
N LYS A 21 11.97 -5.96 8.39
CA LYS A 21 12.34 -6.52 9.69
C LYS A 21 11.25 -6.30 10.75
N ASN A 22 10.68 -5.10 10.83
CA ASN A 22 9.61 -4.82 11.80
C ASN A 22 8.31 -5.58 11.48
N LEU A 23 7.98 -5.75 10.20
CA LEU A 23 6.81 -6.54 9.81
C LEU A 23 6.98 -8.02 10.21
N GLU A 24 8.16 -8.60 9.95
CA GLU A 24 8.50 -9.97 10.35
C GLU A 24 8.47 -10.16 11.87
N LEU A 25 9.07 -9.24 12.63
CA LEU A 25 9.06 -9.26 14.09
C LEU A 25 7.64 -9.17 14.67
N ALA A 26 6.74 -8.46 13.99
CA ALA A 26 5.32 -8.37 14.36
C ALA A 26 4.49 -9.59 13.89
N GLY A 27 5.12 -10.59 13.29
CA GLY A 27 4.47 -11.82 12.83
C GLY A 27 3.80 -11.72 11.46
N TYR A 28 3.93 -10.58 10.77
CA TYR A 28 3.48 -10.47 9.39
C TYR A 28 4.54 -11.10 8.48
N THR A 29 4.16 -12.15 7.76
CA THR A 29 5.02 -12.85 6.81
C THR A 29 4.20 -13.26 5.57
N GLY A 30 4.87 -13.71 4.51
CA GLY A 30 4.19 -14.28 3.33
C GLY A 30 3.50 -13.26 2.41
N TRP A 31 3.86 -11.98 2.46
CA TRP A 31 3.46 -11.02 1.42
C TRP A 31 4.19 -11.33 0.10
N GLU A 32 3.48 -11.09 -1.01
CA GLU A 32 4.00 -11.21 -2.38
C GLU A 32 4.87 -10.00 -2.75
N GLY A 33 4.63 -8.84 -2.14
CA GLY A 33 5.42 -7.64 -2.44
C GLY A 33 5.31 -6.57 -1.37
N LEU A 34 6.43 -5.88 -1.16
CA LEU A 34 6.56 -4.70 -0.32
C LEU A 34 6.93 -3.50 -1.21
N ILE A 35 5.99 -2.59 -1.40
CA ILE A 35 6.06 -1.45 -2.32
C ILE A 35 6.22 -0.16 -1.50
N LEU A 36 7.37 0.50 -1.66
CA LEU A 36 7.72 1.77 -1.02
C LEU A 36 7.88 2.87 -2.07
N ARG A 37 8.00 4.12 -1.60
CA ARG A 37 8.26 5.28 -2.46
C ARG A 37 9.72 5.31 -2.88
N GLY A 38 9.96 5.31 -4.19
CA GLY A 38 11.26 5.56 -4.78
C GLY A 38 11.60 7.05 -4.86
N ALA A 39 12.82 7.37 -5.29
CA ALA A 39 13.27 8.75 -5.46
C ALA A 39 12.40 9.55 -6.44
N SER A 40 11.90 8.90 -7.50
CA SER A 40 11.00 9.49 -8.50
C SER A 40 9.61 9.81 -7.96
N ASP A 41 9.24 9.27 -6.80
CA ASP A 41 7.90 9.45 -6.21
C ASP A 41 7.84 10.66 -5.27
N LYS A 42 8.95 11.41 -5.16
CA LYS A 42 9.05 12.57 -4.28
C LYS A 42 8.08 13.67 -4.77
N GLY A 43 7.24 14.15 -3.86
CA GLY A 43 6.24 15.18 -4.15
C GLY A 43 4.95 14.67 -4.79
N ILE A 44 4.88 13.40 -5.22
CA ILE A 44 3.65 12.81 -5.75
C ILE A 44 2.63 12.62 -4.60
N PRO A 45 1.40 13.16 -4.70
CA PRO A 45 0.37 12.98 -3.68
C PRO A 45 0.14 11.50 -3.31
N ALA A 46 -0.19 11.22 -2.06
CA ALA A 46 -0.37 9.85 -1.57
C ALA A 46 -1.41 9.06 -2.36
N THR A 47 -2.57 9.68 -2.63
CA THR A 47 -3.65 9.08 -3.42
C THR A 47 -3.20 8.72 -4.83
N VAL A 48 -2.44 9.60 -5.49
CA VAL A 48 -1.94 9.37 -6.86
C VAL A 48 -0.92 8.25 -6.88
N TYR A 49 0.13 8.36 -6.05
CA TYR A 49 1.16 7.33 -5.94
C TYR A 49 0.55 5.95 -5.66
N LYS A 50 -0.35 5.83 -4.68
CA LYS A 50 -0.96 4.54 -4.34
C LYS A 50 -1.86 4.01 -5.45
N SER A 51 -2.59 4.89 -6.14
CA SER A 51 -3.38 4.50 -7.30
C SER A 51 -2.50 3.97 -8.43
N GLU A 52 -1.38 4.64 -8.74
CA GLU A 52 -0.43 4.19 -9.76
C GLU A 52 0.15 2.81 -9.42
N ARG A 53 0.56 2.60 -8.17
CA ARG A 53 1.07 1.28 -7.74
C ARG A 53 -0.01 0.20 -7.81
N ARG A 54 -1.26 0.50 -7.49
CA ARG A 54 -2.38 -0.44 -7.69
C ARG A 54 -2.63 -0.73 -9.16
N SER A 55 -2.52 0.27 -10.05
CA SER A 55 -2.65 0.07 -11.50
C SER A 55 -1.55 -0.84 -12.05
N VAL A 56 -0.31 -0.73 -11.56
CA VAL A 56 0.77 -1.67 -11.95
C VAL A 56 0.39 -3.11 -11.61
N LEU A 57 -0.22 -3.34 -10.44
CA LEU A 57 -0.71 -4.68 -10.06
C LEU A 57 -1.85 -5.14 -10.98
N VAL A 58 -2.84 -4.27 -11.24
CA VAL A 58 -3.97 -4.61 -12.12
C VAL A 58 -3.50 -4.93 -13.54
N ASN A 59 -2.59 -4.13 -14.09
CA ASN A 59 -2.00 -4.35 -15.41
C ASN A 59 -1.12 -5.60 -15.45
N GLY A 60 -0.55 -6.01 -14.31
CA GLY A 60 0.14 -7.30 -14.13
C GLY A 60 -0.80 -8.50 -14.04
N GLY A 61 -2.12 -8.32 -14.21
CA GLY A 61 -3.11 -9.40 -14.21
C GLY A 61 -3.73 -9.68 -12.84
N TYR A 62 -3.38 -8.90 -11.80
CA TYR A 62 -4.01 -9.06 -10.48
C TYR A 62 -5.40 -8.43 -10.45
N ARG A 63 -6.31 -9.05 -9.69
CA ARG A 63 -7.60 -8.44 -9.33
C ARG A 63 -7.60 -8.10 -7.85
N ILE A 64 -7.63 -6.81 -7.52
CA ILE A 64 -7.59 -6.34 -6.12
C ILE A 64 -8.97 -6.53 -5.48
N GLN A 65 -9.08 -7.54 -4.61
CA GLN A 65 -10.35 -7.88 -3.94
C GLN A 65 -10.60 -7.05 -2.67
N GLY A 66 -9.54 -6.75 -1.93
CA GLY A 66 -9.60 -6.00 -0.68
C GLY A 66 -8.47 -4.98 -0.60
N SER A 67 -8.75 -3.83 0.01
CA SER A 67 -7.72 -2.88 0.43
C SER A 67 -8.05 -2.38 1.83
N THR A 68 -7.05 -2.34 2.71
CA THR A 68 -7.17 -1.86 4.08
C THR A 68 -6.16 -0.75 4.30
N GLY A 69 -6.61 0.34 4.91
CA GLY A 69 -5.78 1.53 5.15
C GLY A 69 -6.43 2.47 6.15
N ASP A 70 -5.62 3.28 6.80
CA ASP A 70 -6.06 4.23 7.81
C ASP A 70 -6.29 5.64 7.26
N GLN A 71 -5.96 5.89 5.99
CA GLN A 71 -6.19 7.16 5.29
C GLN A 71 -7.12 6.96 4.09
N TRP A 72 -7.89 7.98 3.73
CA TRP A 72 -8.69 7.93 2.49
C TRP A 72 -7.80 7.84 1.24
N SER A 73 -6.59 8.40 1.30
CA SER A 73 -5.57 8.27 0.25
C SER A 73 -5.09 6.82 0.01
N ASP A 74 -5.33 5.90 0.95
CA ASP A 74 -5.05 4.47 0.77
C ASP A 74 -6.12 3.78 -0.09
N LEU A 75 -7.35 4.28 -0.04
CA LEU A 75 -8.55 3.57 -0.46
C LEU A 75 -9.20 4.18 -1.70
N LEU A 76 -8.98 5.47 -1.94
CA LEU A 76 -9.57 6.23 -3.04
C LEU A 76 -8.59 6.44 -4.20
N GLY A 77 -9.08 7.07 -5.27
CA GLY A 77 -8.36 7.29 -6.53
C GLY A 77 -8.76 6.26 -7.58
N PHE A 78 -7.82 5.78 -8.37
CA PHE A 78 -8.06 4.76 -9.40
C PHE A 78 -7.47 3.40 -9.01
N ALA A 79 -7.77 2.37 -9.81
CA ALA A 79 -7.44 0.98 -9.52
C ALA A 79 -7.85 0.56 -8.09
N MET A 80 -9.07 0.92 -7.71
CA MET A 80 -9.63 0.62 -6.39
C MET A 80 -9.87 -0.88 -6.21
N ALA A 81 -9.77 -1.34 -4.97
CA ALA A 81 -10.20 -2.68 -4.61
C ALA A 81 -11.71 -2.84 -4.75
N LYS A 82 -12.18 -4.08 -4.95
CA LYS A 82 -13.62 -4.39 -4.92
C LYS A 82 -14.26 -3.99 -3.58
N ARG A 83 -13.53 -4.11 -2.47
CA ARG A 83 -13.95 -3.65 -1.15
C ARG A 83 -12.80 -2.97 -0.42
N SER A 84 -13.09 -1.81 0.16
CA SER A 84 -12.13 -1.04 0.96
C SER A 84 -12.55 -1.04 2.43
N PHE A 85 -11.56 -1.13 3.33
CA PHE A 85 -11.75 -1.14 4.77
C PHE A 85 -10.95 -0.01 5.41
N LYS A 86 -11.66 1.00 5.93
CA LYS A 86 -11.06 2.17 6.57
C LYS A 86 -10.79 1.89 8.05
N LEU A 87 -9.53 1.95 8.45
CA LEU A 87 -9.13 1.89 9.85
C LEU A 87 -9.20 3.29 10.49
N PRO A 88 -9.58 3.41 11.77
CA PRO A 88 -9.53 4.68 12.48
C PRO A 88 -8.08 5.08 12.77
N ASN A 89 -7.74 6.34 12.51
CA ASN A 89 -6.48 6.95 12.95
C ASN A 89 -6.74 8.42 13.31
N PRO A 90 -6.86 8.75 14.60
CA PRO A 90 -7.13 10.11 15.06
C PRO A 90 -5.88 11.00 15.12
N MET A 91 -4.67 10.44 14.88
CA MET A 91 -3.42 11.15 15.13
C MET A 91 -3.06 12.14 14.01
N TYR A 92 -3.39 11.83 12.77
CA TYR A 92 -3.08 12.69 11.62
C TYR A 92 -3.93 12.35 10.40
N TYR A 93 -3.98 13.29 9.45
CA TYR A 93 -4.69 13.15 8.19
C TYR A 93 -3.74 13.41 7.01
N ILE A 94 -3.79 12.55 5.99
CA ILE A 94 -3.12 12.77 4.71
C ILE A 94 -4.19 13.12 3.67
N PRO A 95 -4.20 14.36 3.15
CA PRO A 95 -5.10 14.78 2.08
C PRO A 95 -4.98 13.95 0.80
#